data_AF-A0A4Z1JZD7-F1
#
_entry.id   AF-A0A4Z1JZD7-F1
#
_cell.length_a   1.000
_cell.length_b   1.000
_cell.length_c   1.000
_cell.angle_alpha   90.00
_cell.angle_beta   90.00
_cell.angle_gamma   90.00
#
_symmetry.space_group_name_H-M   'P 1'
#
loop_
_entity.id
_entity.type
_entity.pdbx_description
1 polymer ?
#
loop_
_entity_poly.entity_id
_entity_poly.type
_entity_poly.pdbx_seq_one_letter_code
_entity_poly.pdbx_strand_id
1 'polypeptide(L)'
;MADTAMQDTAMQDIVMQDPDMQDTVMQDTTTQDTTTQDITTQDTTTQDTIEPGVVRKIAKMRTPGKTGSEISIYHNKWKTSEKVHLLHLYTIHPDISRLENGDFRYRAGALASLTRDMTAESVKHYPGGSLHETDPWVPRTYTDEMIRRAVVRYLLEEDNLALELEAELNAHYGLVSDVAVEEAALKRAAAERRALVKESRMAKRLARELRQREKAILREEKEKKFQEDRRKREQERIKNVNEALRLAFAKPKKPVIIAKTDA
;
A
#
# COMPACT_ATOMS: atom_id res chain seq x y z
N MET A 1 -29.11 -28.45 69.70
CA MET A 1 -30.44 -27.85 69.90
C MET A 1 -30.26 -26.34 69.99
N ALA A 2 -30.52 -25.64 68.89
CA ALA A 2 -30.79 -24.21 68.86
C ALA A 2 -31.40 -23.85 67.50
N ASP A 3 -32.66 -23.42 67.59
CA ASP A 3 -33.58 -22.88 66.60
C ASP A 3 -33.01 -21.72 65.77
N THR A 4 -33.24 -21.68 64.45
CA THR A 4 -34.39 -21.10 63.73
C THR A 4 -34.34 -19.57 63.64
N ALA A 5 -34.20 -19.05 62.42
CA ALA A 5 -34.92 -17.87 61.91
C ALA A 5 -34.65 -17.72 60.40
N MET A 6 -35.56 -18.22 59.56
CA MET A 6 -35.65 -17.81 58.15
C MET A 6 -36.38 -16.46 58.11
N GLN A 7 -35.81 -15.47 57.42
CA GLN A 7 -36.50 -14.23 57.09
C GLN A 7 -37.17 -14.36 55.73
N ASP A 8 -38.51 -14.31 55.74
CA ASP A 8 -39.35 -14.07 54.57
C ASP A 8 -39.12 -12.64 54.05
N THR A 9 -38.64 -12.53 52.82
CA THR A 9 -38.61 -11.25 52.09
C THR A 9 -39.91 -11.13 51.30
N ALA A 10 -40.78 -10.24 51.77
CA ALA A 10 -42.04 -9.89 51.12
C ALA A 10 -41.80 -9.28 49.73
N MET A 11 -42.42 -9.89 48.70
CA MET A 11 -42.60 -9.31 47.38
C MET A 11 -43.52 -8.10 47.47
N GLN A 12 -43.03 -6.92 47.08
CA GLN A 12 -43.87 -5.75 46.86
C GLN A 12 -44.43 -5.78 45.44
N ASP A 13 -45.76 -5.82 45.36
CA ASP A 13 -46.55 -5.56 44.15
C ASP A 13 -46.24 -4.15 43.63
N ILE A 14 -45.68 -4.07 42.43
CA ILE A 14 -45.60 -2.84 41.66
C ILE A 14 -46.94 -2.68 40.94
N VAL A 15 -47.77 -1.79 41.50
CA VAL A 15 -49.01 -1.31 40.89
C VAL A 15 -48.66 -0.58 39.59
N MET A 16 -49.05 -1.14 38.45
CA MET A 16 -49.07 -0.47 37.16
C MET A 16 -50.06 0.70 37.21
N GLN A 17 -49.55 1.93 37.00
CA GLN A 17 -50.37 3.07 36.61
C GLN A 17 -50.35 3.20 35.09
N ASP A 18 -51.52 3.04 34.47
CA ASP A 18 -51.78 3.45 33.10
C ASP A 18 -51.61 4.97 32.97
N PRO A 19 -50.81 5.47 32.02
CA PRO A 19 -50.88 6.88 31.64
C PRO A 19 -52.07 7.10 30.70
N ASP A 20 -53.02 7.90 31.18
CA ASP A 20 -54.15 8.44 30.44
C ASP A 20 -53.72 8.96 29.05
N MET A 21 -54.30 8.38 28.00
CA MET A 21 -54.26 8.91 26.64
C MET A 21 -55.00 10.25 26.61
N GLN A 22 -54.25 11.35 26.59
CA GLN A 22 -54.80 12.66 26.24
C GLN A 22 -55.00 12.74 24.72
N ASP A 23 -56.27 12.68 24.31
CA ASP A 23 -56.74 13.12 22.99
C ASP A 23 -56.28 14.55 22.73
N THR A 24 -55.24 14.68 21.91
CA THR A 24 -54.83 15.98 21.38
C THR A 24 -55.71 16.28 20.19
N VAL A 25 -56.80 17.01 20.43
CA VAL A 25 -57.65 17.60 19.41
C VAL A 25 -56.79 18.58 18.59
N MET A 26 -56.29 18.13 17.44
CA MET A 26 -55.69 19.01 16.46
C MET A 26 -56.78 19.91 15.87
N GLN A 27 -56.70 21.20 16.18
CA GLN A 27 -57.51 22.23 15.53
C GLN A 27 -57.13 22.30 14.04
N ASP A 28 -58.10 22.02 13.18
CA ASP A 28 -58.08 22.39 11.77
C ASP A 28 -57.90 23.90 11.66
N THR A 29 -56.69 24.31 11.32
CA THR A 29 -56.40 25.69 10.94
C THR A 29 -56.74 25.80 9.45
N THR A 30 -57.99 26.17 9.15
CA THR A 30 -58.44 26.51 7.79
C THR A 30 -57.63 27.72 7.32
N THR A 31 -56.53 27.46 6.63
CA THR A 31 -55.69 28.50 6.04
C THR A 31 -56.35 28.90 4.73
N GLN A 32 -56.79 30.16 4.67
CA GLN A 32 -57.48 30.73 3.52
C GLN A 32 -56.69 30.54 2.23
N ASP A 33 -57.40 30.05 1.20
CA ASP A 33 -57.02 30.12 -0.20
C ASP A 33 -56.54 31.52 -0.56
N THR A 34 -55.22 31.69 -0.66
CA THR A 34 -54.65 32.77 -1.44
C THR A 34 -54.44 32.21 -2.83
N THR A 35 -55.40 32.49 -3.72
CA THR A 35 -55.34 32.18 -5.15
C THR A 35 -54.14 32.89 -5.76
N THR A 36 -52.97 32.25 -5.67
CA THR A 36 -51.78 32.68 -6.37
C THR A 36 -51.90 32.12 -7.78
N GLN A 37 -51.99 33.04 -8.73
CA GLN A 37 -52.14 32.78 -10.15
C GLN A 37 -51.18 31.69 -10.62
N ASP A 38 -51.74 30.74 -11.37
CA ASP A 38 -51.03 29.81 -12.24
C ASP A 38 -50.00 30.56 -13.07
N ILE A 39 -48.75 30.57 -12.61
CA ILE A 39 -47.63 30.50 -13.51
C ILE A 39 -47.48 29.00 -13.75
N THR A 40 -48.10 28.52 -14.83
CA THR A 40 -47.68 27.29 -15.50
C THR A 40 -46.24 27.50 -15.99
N THR A 41 -45.27 27.47 -15.07
CA THR A 41 -43.96 26.96 -15.39
C THR A 41 -44.22 25.53 -15.78
N GLN A 42 -44.12 25.27 -17.09
CA GLN A 42 -43.91 23.93 -17.58
C GLN A 42 -42.84 23.34 -16.68
N ASP A 43 -43.22 22.37 -15.86
CA ASP A 43 -42.31 21.32 -15.45
C ASP A 43 -41.83 20.74 -16.77
N THR A 44 -40.74 21.30 -17.29
CA THR A 44 -39.77 20.50 -18.02
C THR A 44 -39.42 19.41 -17.04
N THR A 45 -40.20 18.33 -17.07
CA THR A 45 -39.73 17.00 -16.78
C THR A 45 -38.58 16.84 -17.75
N THR A 46 -37.41 17.35 -17.37
CA THR A 46 -36.15 16.80 -17.80
C THR A 46 -36.33 15.35 -17.38
N GLN A 47 -36.78 14.54 -18.34
CA GLN A 47 -36.41 13.15 -18.34
C GLN A 47 -34.90 13.25 -18.21
N ASP A 48 -34.42 13.10 -16.98
CA ASP A 48 -33.08 12.63 -16.73
C ASP A 48 -33.03 11.41 -17.60
N THR A 49 -32.46 11.63 -18.79
CA THR A 49 -32.02 10.59 -19.66
C THR A 49 -30.93 9.99 -18.82
N ILE A 50 -31.31 9.07 -17.93
CA ILE A 50 -30.38 8.20 -17.23
C ILE A 50 -29.67 7.55 -18.39
N GLU A 51 -28.53 8.11 -18.76
CA GLU A 51 -27.84 7.68 -19.94
C GLU A 51 -27.64 6.18 -19.75
N PRO A 52 -27.91 5.36 -20.77
CA PRO A 52 -27.76 3.92 -20.69
C PRO A 52 -26.33 3.48 -20.28
N GLY A 53 -25.37 4.42 -20.16
CA GLY A 53 -24.04 4.24 -19.58
C GLY A 53 -24.04 3.82 -18.10
N VAL A 54 -24.79 4.48 -17.21
CA VAL A 54 -24.74 4.17 -15.76
C VAL A 54 -25.35 2.80 -15.48
N VAL A 55 -26.51 2.50 -16.09
CA VAL A 55 -27.17 1.19 -15.98
C VAL A 55 -26.33 0.07 -16.64
N ARG A 56 -25.63 0.37 -17.76
CA ARG A 56 -24.66 -0.57 -18.35
C ARG A 56 -23.50 -0.89 -17.42
N LYS A 57 -23.11 0.00 -16.49
CA LYS A 57 -21.95 -0.21 -15.61
C LYS A 57 -22.30 -1.08 -14.40
N ILE A 58 -23.50 -0.93 -13.83
CA ILE A 58 -24.09 -1.92 -12.90
C ILE A 58 -24.20 -3.29 -13.59
N ALA A 59 -24.57 -3.32 -14.87
CA ALA A 59 -24.53 -4.54 -15.67
C ALA A 59 -23.11 -5.06 -15.95
N LYS A 60 -22.08 -4.21 -16.00
CA LYS A 60 -20.65 -4.62 -16.09
C LYS A 60 -20.13 -5.22 -14.79
N MET A 61 -20.67 -4.85 -13.62
CA MET A 61 -20.43 -5.60 -12.37
C MET A 61 -20.91 -7.07 -12.49
N ARG A 62 -21.84 -7.35 -13.41
CA ARG A 62 -22.39 -8.69 -13.66
C ARG A 62 -21.46 -9.59 -14.47
N THR A 63 -20.40 -9.06 -15.07
CA THR A 63 -19.44 -9.85 -15.85
C THR A 63 -18.00 -9.50 -15.44
N PRO A 64 -17.35 -10.30 -14.57
CA PRO A 64 -15.92 -10.12 -14.32
C PRO A 64 -15.19 -10.24 -15.67
N GLY A 65 -14.42 -9.20 -16.01
CA GLY A 65 -13.64 -9.14 -17.23
C GLY A 65 -12.80 -10.41 -17.38
N LYS A 66 -13.06 -11.17 -18.45
CA LYS A 66 -12.28 -12.35 -18.83
C LYS A 66 -10.89 -11.90 -19.32
N THR A 67 -10.02 -11.48 -18.41
CA THR A 67 -8.59 -11.38 -18.71
C THR A 67 -8.03 -12.80 -18.65
N GLY A 68 -7.55 -13.28 -19.80
CA GLY A 68 -7.15 -14.66 -20.07
C GLY A 68 -5.99 -15.18 -19.23
N SER A 69 -6.25 -15.47 -17.95
CA SER A 69 -5.45 -16.35 -17.12
C SER A 69 -6.31 -17.54 -16.72
N GLU A 70 -6.50 -18.42 -17.70
CA GLU A 70 -7.05 -19.75 -17.49
C GLU A 70 -5.99 -20.59 -16.79
N ILE A 71 -6.43 -21.40 -15.83
CA ILE A 71 -5.65 -22.40 -15.07
C ILE A 71 -4.92 -21.83 -13.84
N SER A 72 -5.65 -21.60 -12.74
CA SER A 72 -5.43 -22.35 -11.49
C SER A 72 -6.54 -22.09 -10.44
N ILE A 73 -7.00 -23.18 -9.80
CA ILE A 73 -7.73 -23.25 -8.51
C ILE A 73 -9.17 -22.69 -8.49
N TYR A 74 -10.14 -23.52 -8.88
CA TYR A 74 -11.59 -23.27 -8.82
C TYR A 74 -12.19 -23.14 -7.41
N HIS A 75 -11.38 -23.10 -6.34
CA HIS A 75 -11.91 -23.23 -4.96
C HIS A 75 -12.24 -21.90 -4.26
N ASN A 76 -11.86 -20.74 -4.83
CA ASN A 76 -12.09 -19.43 -4.20
C ASN A 76 -12.90 -18.43 -5.05
N LYS A 77 -13.60 -18.90 -6.08
CA LYS A 77 -14.52 -18.03 -6.86
C LYS A 77 -15.88 -18.02 -6.19
N TRP A 78 -16.11 -17.02 -5.35
CA TRP A 78 -17.42 -16.69 -4.80
C TRP A 78 -18.35 -16.25 -5.93
N LYS A 79 -19.55 -16.81 -5.97
CA LYS A 79 -20.62 -16.39 -6.88
C LYS A 79 -21.12 -15.00 -6.50
N THR A 80 -21.67 -14.28 -7.47
CA THR A 80 -22.18 -12.91 -7.25
C THR A 80 -23.21 -12.85 -6.13
N SER A 81 -24.10 -13.83 -6.04
CA SER A 81 -25.07 -13.96 -4.96
C SER A 81 -24.43 -14.19 -3.59
N GLU A 82 -23.44 -15.08 -3.49
CA GLU A 82 -22.65 -15.27 -2.26
C GLU A 82 -21.99 -13.96 -1.82
N LYS A 83 -21.45 -13.17 -2.77
CA LYS A 83 -20.86 -11.85 -2.48
C LYS A 83 -21.89 -10.88 -1.94
N VAL A 84 -23.06 -10.78 -2.61
CA VAL A 84 -24.14 -9.87 -2.22
C VAL A 84 -24.68 -10.23 -0.85
N HIS A 85 -24.88 -11.51 -0.57
CA HIS A 85 -25.32 -11.98 0.74
C HIS A 85 -24.28 -11.68 1.82
N LEU A 86 -23.00 -11.95 1.57
CA LEU A 86 -21.93 -11.62 2.52
C LEU A 86 -21.87 -10.12 2.83
N LEU A 87 -21.98 -9.26 1.81
CA LEU A 87 -22.01 -7.81 1.99
C LEU A 87 -23.25 -7.36 2.76
N HIS A 88 -24.41 -7.97 2.51
CA HIS A 88 -25.63 -7.71 3.28
C HIS A 88 -25.47 -8.11 4.75
N LEU A 89 -24.90 -9.29 5.03
CA LEU A 89 -24.61 -9.69 6.41
C LEU A 89 -23.64 -8.71 7.07
N TYR A 90 -22.60 -8.27 6.35
CA TYR A 90 -21.66 -7.26 6.85
C TYR A 90 -22.36 -5.95 7.24
N THR A 91 -23.30 -5.44 6.42
CA THR A 91 -23.96 -4.16 6.71
C THR A 91 -24.93 -4.22 7.89
N ILE A 92 -25.52 -5.39 8.17
CA ILE A 92 -26.41 -5.57 9.33
C ILE A 92 -25.66 -5.92 10.62
N HIS A 93 -24.36 -6.25 10.56
CA HIS A 93 -23.56 -6.58 11.73
C HIS A 93 -22.90 -5.34 12.36
N PRO A 94 -23.40 -4.82 13.50
CA PRO A 94 -22.85 -3.61 14.13
C PRO A 94 -21.45 -3.80 14.72
N ASP A 95 -21.00 -5.05 14.83
CA ASP A 95 -19.75 -5.45 15.45
C ASP A 95 -18.54 -5.43 14.50
N ILE A 96 -18.76 -5.01 13.26
CA ILE A 96 -17.72 -4.87 12.25
C ILE A 96 -17.65 -3.40 11.87
N SER A 97 -16.51 -2.78 12.13
CA SER A 97 -16.30 -1.37 11.84
C SER A 97 -15.06 -1.20 10.98
N ARG A 98 -15.18 -0.36 9.96
CA ARG A 98 -14.04 0.13 9.17
C ARG A 98 -13.40 1.32 9.87
N LEU A 99 -12.09 1.29 10.03
CA LEU A 99 -11.29 2.39 10.57
C LEU A 99 -10.91 3.37 9.46
N GLU A 100 -10.56 4.61 9.82
CA GLU A 100 -10.17 5.67 8.88
C GLU A 100 -8.98 5.28 8.00
N ASN A 101 -8.07 4.45 8.51
CA ASN A 101 -6.90 3.96 7.78
C ASN A 101 -7.25 2.83 6.78
N GLY A 102 -8.52 2.44 6.65
CA GLY A 102 -8.98 1.34 5.80
C GLY A 102 -8.90 -0.05 6.46
N ASP A 103 -8.37 -0.16 7.68
CA ASP A 103 -8.34 -1.44 8.40
C ASP A 103 -9.70 -1.80 8.97
N PHE A 104 -9.95 -3.10 9.13
CA PHE A 104 -11.19 -3.61 9.70
C PHE A 104 -10.98 -4.05 11.14
N ARG A 105 -11.83 -3.55 12.03
CA ARG A 105 -11.93 -4.01 13.41
C ARG A 105 -13.15 -4.91 13.55
N TYR A 106 -12.91 -6.13 13.99
CA TYR A 106 -13.95 -7.10 14.30
C TYR A 106 -14.05 -7.25 15.81
N ARG A 107 -15.25 -7.08 16.39
CA ARG A 107 -15.49 -7.49 17.77
C ARG A 107 -15.31 -9.00 17.91
N ALA A 108 -14.95 -9.47 19.10
CA ALA A 108 -14.87 -10.89 19.40
C ALA A 108 -16.16 -11.61 18.99
N GLY A 109 -16.04 -12.64 18.15
CA GLY A 109 -17.18 -13.43 17.67
C GLY A 109 -17.88 -12.91 16.41
N ALA A 110 -17.60 -11.69 15.94
CA ALA A 110 -18.27 -11.13 14.75
C ALA A 110 -18.02 -11.96 13.48
N LEU A 111 -16.75 -12.37 13.26
CA LEU A 111 -16.41 -13.25 12.13
C LEU A 111 -17.02 -14.64 12.26
N ALA A 112 -17.10 -15.19 13.49
CA ALA A 112 -17.69 -16.49 13.72
C ALA A 112 -19.21 -16.49 13.44
N SER A 113 -19.91 -15.38 13.76
CA SER A 113 -21.31 -15.19 13.39
C SER A 113 -21.50 -15.13 11.88
N LEU A 114 -20.70 -14.31 11.17
CA LEU A 114 -20.72 -14.27 9.70
C LEU A 114 -20.45 -15.64 9.07
N THR A 115 -19.45 -16.37 9.57
CA THR A 115 -19.12 -17.71 9.11
C THR A 115 -20.31 -18.66 9.29
N ARG A 116 -20.98 -18.60 10.44
CA ARG A 116 -22.17 -19.42 10.72
C ARG A 116 -23.31 -19.09 9.77
N ASP A 117 -23.60 -17.81 9.57
CA ASP A 117 -24.73 -17.36 8.76
C ASP A 117 -24.51 -17.68 7.27
N MET A 118 -23.30 -17.44 6.75
CA MET A 118 -22.90 -17.85 5.40
C MET A 118 -23.00 -19.38 5.20
N THR A 119 -22.58 -20.16 6.21
CA THR A 119 -22.69 -21.61 6.15
C THR A 119 -24.16 -22.05 6.13
N ALA A 120 -24.98 -21.47 7.01
CA ALA A 120 -26.41 -21.76 7.08
C ALA A 120 -27.14 -21.41 5.78
N GLU A 121 -26.80 -20.26 5.16
CA GLU A 121 -27.36 -19.86 3.88
C GLU A 121 -26.93 -20.82 2.76
N SER A 122 -25.65 -21.20 2.70
CA SER A 122 -25.17 -22.11 1.65
C SER A 122 -25.86 -23.47 1.62
N VAL A 123 -26.37 -23.96 2.77
CA VAL A 123 -27.14 -25.20 2.86
C VAL A 123 -28.50 -25.06 2.16
N LYS A 124 -29.13 -23.88 2.19
CA LYS A 124 -30.42 -23.63 1.50
C LYS A 124 -30.29 -23.69 -0.02
N HIS A 125 -29.09 -23.45 -0.53
CA HIS A 125 -28.78 -23.40 -1.96
C HIS A 125 -28.14 -24.69 -2.51
N TYR A 126 -27.89 -25.69 -1.66
CA TYR A 126 -27.40 -27.02 -2.06
C TYR A 126 -28.44 -27.80 -2.87
N PRO A 127 -28.07 -28.76 -3.76
CA PRO A 127 -29.04 -29.67 -4.36
C PRO A 127 -30.01 -30.27 -3.34
N GLY A 128 -31.31 -30.03 -3.53
CA GLY A 128 -32.38 -30.41 -2.61
C GLY A 128 -32.76 -29.36 -1.56
N GLY A 129 -32.05 -28.23 -1.50
CA GLY A 129 -32.38 -27.07 -0.67
C GLY A 129 -33.44 -26.17 -1.32
N SER A 130 -34.09 -25.33 -0.52
CA SER A 130 -35.24 -24.51 -0.93
C SER A 130 -34.93 -23.45 -1.99
N LEU A 131 -33.66 -23.08 -2.18
CA LEU A 131 -33.22 -22.03 -3.11
C LEU A 131 -32.27 -22.55 -4.20
N HIS A 132 -32.14 -23.88 -4.34
CA HIS A 132 -31.18 -24.48 -5.27
C HIS A 132 -31.44 -24.12 -6.74
N GLU A 133 -32.71 -24.11 -7.16
CA GLU A 133 -33.10 -23.98 -8.58
C GLU A 133 -32.85 -22.57 -9.14
N THR A 134 -32.95 -21.54 -8.29
CA THR A 134 -32.82 -20.15 -8.71
C THR A 134 -31.37 -19.65 -8.62
N ASP A 135 -30.60 -20.17 -7.67
CA ASP A 135 -29.22 -19.74 -7.44
C ASP A 135 -28.41 -20.82 -6.69
N PRO A 136 -27.81 -21.79 -7.40
CA PRO A 136 -27.14 -22.90 -6.74
C PRO A 136 -25.84 -22.43 -6.10
N TRP A 137 -25.68 -22.56 -4.79
CA TRP A 137 -24.38 -22.38 -4.12
C TRP A 137 -23.70 -23.73 -4.01
N VAL A 138 -22.37 -23.73 -4.09
CA VAL A 138 -21.61 -24.91 -3.69
C VAL A 138 -21.43 -24.78 -2.18
N PRO A 139 -21.94 -25.70 -1.35
CA PRO A 139 -21.71 -25.63 0.08
C PRO A 139 -20.22 -25.69 0.33
N ARG A 140 -19.76 -24.77 1.15
CA ARG A 140 -18.38 -24.68 1.56
C ARG A 140 -18.38 -24.51 3.06
N THR A 141 -17.40 -25.13 3.69
CA THR A 141 -17.07 -24.77 5.06
C THR A 141 -16.36 -23.42 5.00
N TYR A 142 -17.11 -22.35 5.24
CA TYR A 142 -16.49 -21.03 5.36
C TYR A 142 -15.61 -21.02 6.62
N THR A 143 -14.45 -20.40 6.50
CA THR A 143 -13.56 -20.15 7.65
C THR A 143 -13.51 -18.66 7.90
N ASP A 144 -13.25 -18.25 9.13
CA ASP A 144 -13.13 -16.83 9.49
C ASP A 144 -12.12 -16.09 8.60
N GLU A 145 -11.04 -16.77 8.20
CA GLU A 145 -10.05 -16.21 7.28
C GLU A 145 -10.59 -16.01 5.86
N MET A 146 -11.41 -16.93 5.36
CA MET A 146 -12.06 -16.77 4.05
C MET A 146 -13.06 -15.62 4.06
N ILE A 147 -13.91 -15.55 5.09
CA ILE A 147 -14.87 -14.46 5.28
C ILE A 147 -14.14 -13.12 5.36
N ARG A 148 -13.13 -13.01 6.23
CA ARG A 148 -12.31 -11.81 6.38
C ARG A 148 -11.70 -11.35 5.06
N ARG A 149 -11.02 -12.26 4.33
CA ARG A 149 -10.43 -11.93 3.02
C ARG A 149 -11.48 -11.52 1.99
N ALA A 150 -12.65 -12.14 2.00
CA ALA A 150 -13.73 -11.83 1.07
C ALA A 150 -14.33 -10.44 1.36
N VAL A 151 -14.67 -10.14 2.61
CA VAL A 151 -15.20 -8.83 3.03
C VAL A 151 -14.21 -7.71 2.68
N VAL A 152 -12.94 -7.85 3.07
CA VAL A 152 -11.89 -6.84 2.77
C VAL A 152 -11.78 -6.61 1.26
N ARG A 153 -11.78 -7.70 0.48
CA ARG A 153 -11.69 -7.60 -0.98
C ARG A 153 -12.89 -6.89 -1.59
N TYR A 154 -14.11 -7.25 -1.18
CA TYR A 154 -15.33 -6.69 -1.79
C TYR A 154 -15.56 -5.24 -1.42
N LEU A 155 -15.23 -4.84 -0.20
CA LEU A 155 -15.28 -3.42 0.18
C LEU A 155 -14.23 -2.60 -0.56
N LEU A 156 -13.04 -3.17 -0.82
CA LEU A 156 -12.05 -2.52 -1.69
C LEU A 156 -12.53 -2.45 -3.15
N GLU A 157 -13.20 -3.49 -3.67
CA GLU A 157 -13.83 -3.47 -5.00
C GLU A 157 -14.91 -2.37 -5.06
N GLU A 158 -15.71 -2.20 -4.00
CA GLU A 158 -16.73 -1.16 -3.87
C GLU A 158 -16.12 0.25 -3.84
N ASP A 159 -15.07 0.49 -3.05
CA ASP A 159 -14.38 1.79 -3.00
C ASP A 159 -13.78 2.16 -4.37
N ASN A 160 -13.15 1.20 -5.04
CA ASN A 160 -12.58 1.44 -6.36
C ASN A 160 -13.68 1.80 -7.37
N LEU A 161 -14.85 1.17 -7.27
CA LEU A 161 -15.99 1.49 -8.11
C LEU A 161 -16.55 2.87 -7.79
N ALA A 162 -16.64 3.24 -6.51
CA ALA A 162 -17.07 4.56 -6.08
C ALA A 162 -16.12 5.64 -6.64
N LEU A 163 -14.81 5.43 -6.57
CA LEU A 163 -13.82 6.32 -7.18
C LEU A 163 -13.95 6.41 -8.70
N GLU A 164 -14.22 5.29 -9.37
CA GLU A 164 -14.41 5.28 -10.84
C GLU A 164 -15.70 6.03 -11.23
N LEU A 165 -16.78 5.85 -10.48
CA LEU A 165 -18.05 6.55 -10.69
C LEU A 165 -17.91 8.04 -10.39
N GLU A 166 -17.22 8.42 -9.32
CA GLU A 166 -16.92 9.81 -8.99
C GLU A 166 -16.07 10.47 -10.08
N ALA A 167 -15.04 9.78 -10.58
CA ALA A 167 -14.23 10.27 -11.69
C ALA A 167 -15.05 10.44 -12.98
N GLU A 168 -15.96 9.52 -13.29
CA GLU A 168 -16.86 9.62 -14.43
C GLU A 168 -17.86 10.77 -14.28
N LEU A 169 -18.43 10.94 -13.09
CA LEU A 169 -19.32 12.06 -12.76
C LEU A 169 -18.57 13.40 -12.92
N ASN A 170 -17.39 13.50 -12.33
CA ASN A 170 -16.52 14.68 -12.44
C ASN A 170 -16.15 15.01 -13.89
N ALA A 171 -15.87 13.98 -14.71
CA ALA A 171 -15.61 14.14 -16.13
C ALA A 171 -16.85 14.64 -16.89
N HIS A 172 -18.03 14.09 -16.57
CA HIS A 172 -19.30 14.47 -17.19
C HIS A 172 -19.69 15.92 -16.87
N TYR A 173 -19.51 16.37 -15.63
CA TYR A 173 -19.86 17.72 -15.20
C TYR A 173 -18.71 18.75 -15.32
N GLY A 174 -17.54 18.35 -15.79
CA GLY A 174 -16.36 19.22 -15.88
C GLY A 174 -15.86 19.71 -14.51
N LEU A 175 -16.23 19.02 -13.43
CA LEU A 175 -15.75 19.30 -12.08
C LEU A 175 -14.36 18.69 -11.95
N VAL A 176 -13.31 19.51 -12.14
CA VAL A 176 -11.96 19.09 -11.75
C VAL A 176 -11.93 19.07 -10.23
N SER A 177 -11.99 17.88 -9.62
CA SER A 177 -11.85 17.75 -8.17
C SER A 177 -10.49 18.29 -7.73
N ASP A 178 -10.48 19.18 -6.74
CA ASP A 178 -9.25 19.73 -6.13
C ASP A 178 -8.31 18.60 -5.68
N VAL A 179 -8.88 17.46 -5.26
CA VAL A 179 -8.15 16.25 -4.87
C VAL A 179 -7.35 15.67 -6.04
N ALA A 180 -7.88 15.70 -7.26
CA ALA A 180 -7.17 15.21 -8.44
C ALA A 180 -5.98 16.11 -8.81
N VAL A 181 -6.11 17.43 -8.58
CA VAL A 181 -5.03 18.40 -8.78
C VAL A 181 -3.93 18.17 -7.74
N GLU A 182 -4.29 17.99 -6.47
CA GLU A 182 -3.36 17.68 -5.39
C GLU A 182 -2.65 16.34 -5.61
N GLU A 183 -3.38 15.29 -6.01
CA GLU A 183 -2.78 13.97 -6.26
C GLU A 183 -1.80 14.03 -7.44
N ALA A 184 -2.14 14.74 -8.51
CA ALA A 184 -1.25 14.96 -9.64
C ALA A 184 0.02 15.73 -9.23
N ALA A 185 -0.13 16.77 -8.39
CA ALA A 185 0.99 17.52 -7.84
C ALA A 185 1.88 16.64 -6.95
N LEU A 186 1.29 15.79 -6.11
CA LEU A 186 2.02 14.86 -5.25
C LEU A 186 2.77 13.79 -6.05
N LYS A 187 2.16 13.25 -7.10
CA LYS A 187 2.81 12.32 -8.05
C LYS A 187 4.00 12.98 -8.76
N ARG A 188 3.87 14.23 -9.21
CA ARG A 188 4.97 15.00 -9.81
C ARG A 188 6.10 15.23 -8.80
N ALA A 189 5.78 15.69 -7.59
CA ALA A 189 6.76 15.88 -6.52
C ALA A 189 7.48 14.57 -6.15
N ALA A 190 6.78 13.44 -6.13
CA ALA A 190 7.39 12.13 -5.90
C ALA A 190 8.34 11.72 -7.04
N ALA A 191 7.98 12.02 -8.30
CA ALA A 191 8.83 11.77 -9.45
C ALA A 191 10.11 12.63 -9.41
N GLU A 192 10.00 13.92 -9.08
CA GLU A 192 11.13 14.83 -8.91
C GLU A 192 12.08 14.37 -7.80
N ARG A 193 11.55 13.97 -6.63
CA ARG A 193 12.36 13.40 -5.55
C ARG A 193 13.12 12.14 -6.01
N ARG A 194 12.49 11.27 -6.79
CA ARG A 194 13.15 10.08 -7.36
C ARG A 194 14.26 10.48 -8.35
N ALA A 195 14.07 11.53 -9.14
CA ALA A 195 15.09 12.06 -10.04
C ALA A 195 16.30 12.61 -9.27
N LEU A 196 16.07 13.45 -8.25
CA LEU A 196 17.14 13.97 -7.38
C LEU A 196 17.92 12.87 -6.66
N VAL A 197 17.24 11.81 -6.20
CA VAL A 197 17.92 10.65 -5.59
C VAL A 197 18.81 9.92 -6.61
N LYS A 198 18.36 9.77 -7.86
CA LYS A 198 19.18 9.18 -8.93
C LYS A 198 20.40 10.05 -9.24
N GLU A 199 20.22 11.37 -9.34
CA GLU A 199 21.30 12.32 -9.56
C GLU A 199 22.34 12.28 -8.42
N SER A 200 21.88 12.30 -7.16
CA SER A 200 22.75 12.16 -5.99
C SER A 200 23.55 10.85 -6.01
N ARG A 201 22.94 9.75 -6.47
CA ARG A 201 23.65 8.46 -6.65
C ARG A 201 24.71 8.53 -7.74
N MET A 202 24.44 9.20 -8.86
CA MET A 202 25.42 9.39 -9.93
C MET A 202 26.58 10.28 -9.48
N ALA A 203 26.30 11.39 -8.81
CA ALA A 203 27.30 12.28 -8.24
C ALA A 203 28.24 11.55 -7.25
N LYS A 204 27.67 10.69 -6.38
CA LYS A 204 28.46 9.85 -5.46
C LYS A 204 29.35 8.84 -6.19
N ARG A 205 28.92 8.30 -7.34
CA ARG A 205 29.75 7.40 -8.17
C ARG A 205 30.92 8.18 -8.78
N LEU A 206 30.65 9.32 -9.40
CA LEU A 206 31.67 10.18 -9.98
C LEU A 206 32.72 10.62 -8.92
N ALA A 207 32.28 10.99 -7.72
CA ALA A 207 33.18 11.35 -6.63
C ALA A 207 34.09 10.18 -6.19
N ARG A 208 33.59 8.94 -6.23
CA ARG A 208 34.42 7.75 -5.93
C ARG A 208 35.46 7.51 -7.03
N GLU A 209 35.08 7.66 -8.29
CA GLU A 209 36.00 7.53 -9.42
C GLU A 209 37.11 8.58 -9.39
N LEU A 210 36.79 9.84 -9.10
CA LEU A 210 37.78 10.89 -8.95
C LEU A 210 38.77 10.57 -7.81
N ARG A 211 38.28 10.16 -6.63
CA ARG A 211 39.14 9.74 -5.52
C ARG A 211 40.02 8.54 -5.87
N GLN A 212 39.54 7.61 -6.70
CA GLN A 212 40.34 6.48 -7.17
C GLN A 212 41.43 6.92 -8.13
N ARG A 213 41.13 7.84 -9.07
CA ARG A 213 42.11 8.43 -9.98
C ARG A 213 43.20 9.19 -9.23
N GLU A 214 42.84 10.03 -8.26
CA GLU A 214 43.80 10.74 -7.41
C GLU A 214 44.74 9.77 -6.67
N LYS A 215 44.17 8.69 -6.10
CA LYS A 215 44.97 7.65 -5.44
C LYS A 215 45.89 6.91 -6.41
N ALA A 216 45.46 6.67 -7.65
CA ALA A 216 46.28 6.03 -8.67
C ALA A 216 47.47 6.93 -9.07
N ILE A 217 47.22 8.21 -9.33
CA ILE A 217 48.26 9.21 -9.63
C ILE A 217 49.29 9.26 -8.50
N LEU A 218 48.83 9.34 -7.24
CA LEU A 218 49.74 9.37 -6.09
C LEU A 218 50.59 8.09 -5.96
N ARG A 219 50.03 6.93 -6.32
CA ARG A 219 50.78 5.66 -6.33
C ARG A 219 51.84 5.65 -7.44
N GLU A 220 51.48 6.10 -8.63
CA GLU A 220 52.43 6.21 -9.75
C GLU A 220 53.57 7.18 -9.43
N GLU A 221 53.29 8.32 -8.79
CA GLU A 221 54.32 9.27 -8.35
C GLU A 221 55.27 8.66 -7.31
N LYS A 222 54.74 7.91 -6.33
CA LYS A 222 55.55 7.20 -5.35
C LYS A 222 56.43 6.13 -5.99
N GLU A 223 55.91 5.39 -6.96
CA GLU A 223 56.68 4.38 -7.70
C GLU A 223 57.77 5.03 -8.53
N LYS A 224 57.46 6.12 -9.25
CA LYS A 224 58.47 6.89 -10.00
C LYS A 224 59.60 7.38 -9.09
N LYS A 225 59.27 7.92 -7.92
CA LYS A 225 60.26 8.36 -6.93
C LYS A 225 61.12 7.19 -6.43
N PHE A 226 60.50 6.05 -6.12
CA PHE A 226 61.22 4.84 -5.70
C PHE A 226 62.19 4.34 -6.79
N GLN A 227 61.77 4.33 -8.06
CA GLN A 227 62.62 3.97 -9.18
C GLN A 227 63.77 4.96 -9.40
N GLU A 228 63.52 6.25 -9.21
CA GLU A 228 64.55 7.28 -9.28
C GLU A 228 65.61 7.10 -8.19
N ASP A 229 65.19 6.87 -6.94
CA ASP A 229 66.10 6.59 -5.83
C ASP A 229 66.93 5.32 -6.07
N ARG A 230 66.31 4.27 -6.63
CA ARG A 230 67.01 3.05 -7.04
C ARG A 230 68.07 3.34 -8.11
N ARG A 231 67.74 4.14 -9.13
CA ARG A 231 68.70 4.54 -10.18
C ARG A 231 69.87 5.34 -9.61
N LYS A 232 69.61 6.27 -8.68
CA LYS A 232 70.66 7.05 -7.99
C LYS A 232 71.63 6.16 -7.21
N ARG A 233 71.11 5.20 -6.43
CA ARG A 233 71.95 4.24 -5.69
C ARG A 233 72.80 3.38 -6.61
N GLU A 234 72.26 2.95 -7.73
CA GLU A 234 73.02 2.16 -8.71
C GLU A 234 74.13 2.98 -9.36
N GLN A 235 73.85 4.23 -9.74
CA GLN A 235 74.87 5.16 -10.24
C GLN A 235 75.97 5.40 -9.20
N GLU A 236 75.61 5.55 -7.93
CA GLU A 236 76.57 5.71 -6.83
C GLU A 236 77.44 4.45 -6.65
N ARG A 237 76.84 3.25 -6.71
CA ARG A 237 77.59 1.98 -6.71
C ARG A 237 78.59 1.91 -7.85
N ILE A 238 78.16 2.21 -9.07
CA ILE A 238 79.04 2.23 -10.26
C ILE A 238 80.19 3.22 -10.06
N LYS A 239 79.90 4.42 -9.53
CA LYS A 239 80.92 5.44 -9.23
C LYS A 239 81.94 4.93 -8.21
N ASN A 240 81.49 4.32 -7.12
CA ASN A 240 82.36 3.77 -6.07
C ASN A 240 83.23 2.62 -6.59
N VAL A 241 82.67 1.71 -7.41
CA VAL A 241 83.44 0.64 -8.07
C VAL A 241 84.51 1.21 -9.00
N ASN A 242 84.16 2.21 -9.81
CA ASN A 242 85.10 2.86 -10.71
C ASN A 242 86.24 3.55 -9.95
N GLU A 243 85.93 4.18 -8.81
CA GLU A 243 86.94 4.79 -7.94
C GLU A 243 87.87 3.75 -7.31
N ALA A 244 87.32 2.64 -6.80
CA ALA A 244 88.11 1.53 -6.28
C ALA A 244 89.04 0.92 -7.34
N LEU A 245 88.55 0.75 -8.58
CA LEU A 245 89.39 0.29 -9.69
C LEU A 245 90.51 1.29 -10.01
N ARG A 246 90.24 2.59 -10.03
CA ARG A 246 91.28 3.63 -10.23
C ARG A 246 92.38 3.54 -9.16
N LEU A 247 92.00 3.31 -7.90
CA LEU A 247 92.95 3.13 -6.81
C LEU A 247 93.77 1.83 -6.98
N ALA A 248 93.13 0.72 -7.35
CA ALA A 248 93.81 -0.56 -7.57
C ALA A 248 94.79 -0.52 -8.76
N PHE A 249 94.46 0.22 -9.81
CA PHE A 249 95.31 0.38 -11.01
C PHE A 249 96.28 1.56 -10.94
N ALA A 250 96.32 2.32 -9.83
CA ALA A 250 97.34 3.33 -9.60
C ALA A 250 98.69 2.63 -9.47
N LYS A 251 99.39 2.49 -10.61
CA LYS A 251 100.66 1.74 -10.70
C LYS A 251 101.59 2.21 -9.57
N PRO A 252 102.14 1.29 -8.76
CA PRO A 252 103.14 1.66 -7.78
C PRO A 252 104.25 2.37 -8.53
N LYS A 253 104.59 3.60 -8.11
CA LYS A 253 105.75 4.32 -8.66
C LYS A 253 106.91 3.35 -8.60
N LYS A 254 107.46 2.98 -9.75
CA LYS A 254 108.63 2.10 -9.82
C LYS A 254 109.67 2.71 -8.87
N PRO A 255 110.21 1.94 -7.91
CA PRO A 255 111.23 2.46 -7.02
C PRO A 255 112.35 2.99 -7.91
N VAL A 256 112.62 4.29 -7.80
CA VAL A 256 113.79 4.90 -8.43
C VAL A 256 114.97 4.30 -7.71
N ILE A 257 115.65 3.35 -8.36
CA ILE A 257 116.87 2.75 -7.83
C ILE A 257 117.94 3.84 -7.94
N ILE A 258 118.12 4.63 -6.87
CA ILE A 258 119.23 5.55 -6.75
C ILE A 258 120.43 4.69 -6.34
N ALA A 259 121.18 4.21 -7.32
CA ALA A 259 122.48 3.60 -7.06
C ALA A 259 123.38 4.69 -6.46
N LYS A 260 123.63 4.64 -5.15
CA LYS A 260 124.74 5.35 -4.54
C LYS A 260 126.01 4.62 -4.93
N THR A 261 126.73 5.18 -5.88
CA THR A 261 128.08 4.79 -6.21
C THR A 261 129.00 5.50 -5.20
N ASP A 262 129.28 4.82 -4.08
CA ASP A 262 130.40 5.18 -3.22
C ASP A 262 131.62 4.37 -3.69
N ALA A 263 132.51 5.01 -4.45
CA ALA A 263 133.94 4.71 -4.61
C ALA A 263 134.62 5.81 -5.44
#